data_AF-A0A356X5W3-F1
#
_entry.id   AF-A0A356X5W3-F1
#
_cell.length_a   1.000
_cell.length_b   1.000
_cell.length_c   1.000
_cell.angle_alpha   90.00
_cell.angle_beta   90.00
_cell.angle_gamma   90.00
#
_symmetry.space_group_name_H-M   'P 1'
#
loop_
_entity.id
_entity.type
_entity.pdbx_description
1 polymer ?
#
loop_
_entity_poly.entity_id
_entity_poly.type
_entity_poly.pdbx_seq_one_letter_code
_entity_poly.pdbx_strand_id
1 'polypeptide(L)'
;MRYFPIIILILFQTATAQTSDGTEVIQAVLDADQIENYLHLDLPERTPLYLLKNKFVDETVDLSVKGQKVLLIEEESDSVKNYIQFLDLDIGEDKAEFELYYKMENMLIKGRLKRLDGQWQGDA
;
A
#
# COMPACT_ATOMS: atom_id res chain seq x y z
N MET A 1 -2.15 -56.92 0.10
CA MET A 1 -1.37 -55.68 -0.13
C MET A 1 -2.36 -54.52 -0.14
N ARG A 2 -2.37 -53.68 0.90
CA ARG A 2 -3.26 -52.51 1.01
C ARG A 2 -2.43 -51.27 0.71
N TYR A 3 -2.71 -50.60 -0.40
CA TYR A 3 -2.10 -49.32 -0.73
C TYR A 3 -2.89 -48.21 0.00
N PHE A 4 -2.21 -47.45 0.84
CA PHE A 4 -2.74 -46.21 1.41
C PHE A 4 -2.33 -45.06 0.48
N PRO A 5 -3.26 -44.24 -0.03
CA PRO A 5 -2.90 -43.03 -0.76
C PRO A 5 -2.37 -41.98 0.23
N ILE A 6 -1.13 -41.55 0.02
CA ILE A 6 -0.56 -40.39 0.70
C ILE A 6 -1.13 -39.16 -0.01
N ILE A 7 -2.07 -38.46 0.64
CA ILE A 7 -2.53 -37.15 0.20
C ILE A 7 -1.52 -36.13 0.72
N ILE A 8 -0.65 -35.64 -0.17
CA ILE A 8 0.22 -34.50 0.13
C ILE A 8 -0.63 -33.25 -0.06
N LEU A 9 -1.10 -32.69 1.06
CA LEU A 9 -1.78 -31.40 1.07
C LEU A 9 -0.71 -30.30 0.97
N ILE A 10 -0.41 -29.85 -0.25
CA ILE A 10 0.45 -28.68 -0.46
C ILE A 10 -0.38 -27.45 -0.10
N LEU A 11 -0.20 -26.95 1.12
CA LEU A 11 -0.65 -25.62 1.51
C LEU A 11 0.18 -24.62 0.70
N PHE A 12 -0.37 -24.13 -0.41
CA PHE A 12 0.14 -22.92 -1.05
C PHE A 12 -0.09 -21.77 -0.07
N GLN A 13 0.92 -21.47 0.75
CA GLN A 13 1.01 -20.16 1.36
C GLN A 13 1.25 -19.18 0.22
N THR A 14 0.23 -18.42 -0.14
CA THR A 14 0.39 -17.26 -1.02
C THR A 14 1.13 -16.19 -0.23
N ALA A 15 2.44 -16.35 -0.10
CA ALA A 15 3.32 -15.23 0.15
C ALA A 15 3.36 -14.43 -1.16
N THR A 16 2.51 -13.42 -1.27
CA THR A 16 2.68 -12.39 -2.30
C THR A 16 3.95 -11.64 -1.93
N ALA A 17 5.09 -12.11 -2.44
CA ALA A 17 6.30 -11.30 -2.42
C ALA A 17 5.95 -9.98 -3.13
N GLN A 18 6.20 -8.86 -2.46
CA GLN A 18 6.00 -7.55 -3.06
C GLN A 18 6.88 -7.44 -4.30
N THR A 19 6.25 -7.44 -5.47
CA THR A 19 6.95 -7.26 -6.74
C THR A 19 7.32 -5.77 -6.88
N SER A 20 8.25 -5.46 -7.79
CA SER A 20 8.54 -4.07 -8.18
C SER A 20 7.27 -3.26 -8.49
N ASP A 21 6.27 -3.94 -9.05
CA ASP A 21 4.99 -3.36 -9.45
C ASP A 21 4.17 -2.90 -8.24
N GLY A 22 4.26 -3.58 -7.09
CA GLY A 22 3.55 -3.20 -5.88
C GLY A 22 4.02 -1.86 -5.32
N THR A 23 5.34 -1.65 -5.26
CA THR A 23 5.91 -0.37 -4.83
C THR A 23 5.57 0.76 -5.79
N GLU A 24 5.59 0.51 -7.10
CA GLU A 24 5.19 1.48 -8.13
C GLU A 24 3.72 1.90 -7.97
N VAL A 25 2.82 0.94 -7.73
CA VAL A 25 1.40 1.20 -7.49
C VAL A 25 1.21 2.02 -6.20
N ILE A 26 1.88 1.68 -5.11
CA ILE A 26 1.77 2.43 -3.85
C ILE A 26 2.28 3.87 -4.02
N GLN A 27 3.40 4.06 -4.74
CA GLN A 27 3.89 5.39 -5.08
C GLN A 27 2.82 6.19 -5.84
N ALA A 28 2.21 5.58 -6.86
CA ALA A 28 1.15 6.23 -7.64
C ALA A 28 -0.12 6.54 -6.83
N VAL A 29 -0.48 5.71 -5.83
CA VAL A 29 -1.56 6.04 -4.89
C VAL A 29 -1.20 7.29 -4.10
N LEU A 30 0.02 7.36 -3.55
CA LEU A 30 0.43 8.49 -2.72
C LEU A 30 0.60 9.80 -3.51
N ASP A 31 0.94 9.70 -4.79
CA ASP A 31 1.10 10.84 -5.70
C ASP A 31 -0.22 11.28 -6.36
N ALA A 32 -1.31 10.53 -6.19
CA ALA A 32 -2.59 10.91 -6.80
C ALA A 32 -3.11 12.21 -6.17
N ASP A 33 -3.43 13.22 -7.01
CA ASP A 33 -3.96 14.54 -6.59
C ASP A 33 -5.12 14.41 -5.58
N GLN A 34 -5.99 13.42 -5.79
CA GLN A 34 -7.14 13.16 -4.92
C GLN A 34 -6.68 12.75 -3.51
N ILE A 35 -5.63 11.94 -3.39
CA ILE A 35 -5.04 11.54 -2.11
C ILE A 35 -4.31 12.71 -1.46
N GLU A 36 -3.54 13.47 -2.25
CA GLU A 36 -2.81 14.65 -1.75
C GLU A 36 -3.75 15.63 -1.01
N ASN A 37 -4.94 15.86 -1.57
CA ASN A 37 -5.96 16.73 -1.00
C ASN A 37 -6.44 16.28 0.39
N TYR A 38 -6.33 15.00 0.73
CA TYR A 38 -6.71 14.47 2.04
C TYR A 38 -5.54 14.44 3.03
N LEU A 39 -4.32 14.23 2.52
CA LEU A 39 -3.14 14.10 3.38
C LEU A 39 -2.67 15.45 3.92
N HIS A 40 -2.88 16.55 3.18
CA HIS A 40 -2.47 17.91 3.58
C HIS A 40 -0.98 18.00 3.99
N LEU A 41 -0.10 17.34 3.24
CA LEU A 41 1.33 17.19 3.57
C LEU A 41 2.14 18.51 3.61
N ASP A 42 1.53 19.65 3.27
CA ASP A 42 2.15 20.97 3.41
C ASP A 42 2.15 21.47 4.86
N LEU A 43 1.37 20.82 5.74
CA LEU A 43 1.32 21.11 7.17
C LEU A 43 2.51 20.46 7.90
N PRO A 44 3.31 21.21 8.68
CA PRO A 44 4.52 20.69 9.33
C PRO A 44 4.28 19.47 10.23
N GLU A 45 3.12 19.38 10.89
CA GLU A 45 2.72 18.25 11.73
C GLU A 45 2.37 16.98 10.94
N ARG A 46 2.28 17.08 9.61
CA ARG A 46 2.01 15.99 8.66
C ARG A 46 3.24 15.58 7.87
N THR A 47 4.41 15.98 8.37
CA THR A 47 5.71 15.59 7.83
C THR A 47 6.57 15.01 8.96
N PRO A 48 7.17 13.83 8.79
CA PRO A 48 7.07 12.96 7.61
C PRO A 48 5.77 12.15 7.59
N LEU A 49 5.41 11.63 6.41
CA LEU A 49 4.38 10.62 6.24
C LEU A 49 4.94 9.24 6.58
N TYR A 50 4.17 8.46 7.31
CA TYR A 50 4.51 7.09 7.67
C TYR A 50 3.60 6.07 6.97
N LEU A 51 4.13 4.89 6.65
CA LEU A 51 3.34 3.71 6.29
C LEU A 51 3.47 2.66 7.38
N LEU A 52 2.32 2.10 7.79
CA LEU A 52 2.29 0.94 8.66
C LEU A 52 2.64 -0.32 7.85
N LYS A 53 3.68 -1.03 8.27
CA LYS A 53 4.12 -2.25 7.62
C LYS A 53 3.05 -3.33 7.69
N ASN A 54 2.91 -4.06 6.59
CA ASN A 54 1.99 -5.19 6.46
C ASN A 54 2.39 -6.03 5.25
N LYS A 55 1.49 -6.91 4.77
CA LYS A 55 1.73 -7.76 3.59
C LYS A 55 1.96 -6.99 2.27
N PHE A 56 1.64 -5.70 2.22
CA PHE A 56 1.79 -4.79 1.08
C PHE A 56 2.83 -3.69 1.30
N VAL A 57 3.42 -3.60 2.49
CA VAL A 57 4.45 -2.61 2.80
C VAL A 57 5.47 -3.29 3.70
N ASP A 58 6.62 -3.63 3.12
CA ASP A 58 7.75 -4.22 3.83
C ASP A 58 8.96 -3.27 3.88
N GLU A 59 10.05 -3.71 4.51
CA GLU A 59 11.28 -2.89 4.62
C GLU A 59 12.00 -2.60 3.29
N THR A 60 11.61 -3.25 2.20
CA THR A 60 12.21 -3.04 0.87
C THR A 60 11.57 -1.87 0.12
N VAL A 61 10.43 -1.39 0.60
CA VAL A 61 9.70 -0.25 0.05
C VAL A 61 10.51 1.04 0.26
N ASP A 62 10.88 1.70 -0.84
CA ASP A 62 11.51 3.02 -0.84
C ASP A 62 10.63 3.99 -1.62
N LEU A 63 9.95 4.87 -0.90
CA LEU A 63 8.94 5.79 -1.44
C LEU A 63 9.24 7.22 -1.03
N SER A 64 8.79 8.17 -1.84
CA SER A 64 8.88 9.59 -1.52
C SER A 64 7.64 10.34 -1.97
N VAL A 65 7.16 11.27 -1.17
CA VAL A 65 6.04 12.15 -1.54
C VAL A 65 6.50 13.59 -1.37
N LYS A 66 6.25 14.45 -2.36
CA LYS A 66 6.72 15.85 -2.37
C LYS A 66 8.23 16.01 -2.08
N GLY A 67 9.04 15.07 -2.55
CA GLY A 67 10.49 15.05 -2.31
C GLY A 67 10.93 14.68 -0.89
N GLN A 68 9.99 14.30 -0.01
CA GLN A 68 10.27 13.81 1.33
C GLN A 68 10.15 12.28 1.36
N LYS A 69 11.10 11.64 2.04
CA LYS A 69 11.07 10.18 2.20
C LYS A 69 9.89 9.77 3.09
N VAL A 70 9.14 8.77 2.64
CA VAL A 70 8.11 8.11 3.43
C VAL A 70 8.80 7.12 4.39
N LEU A 71 8.44 7.18 5.67
CA LEU A 71 9.03 6.32 6.70
C LEU A 71 8.12 5.14 7.03
N LEU A 72 8.67 4.09 7.61
CA LEU A 72 7.91 2.89 7.98
C LEU A 72 7.76 2.78 9.49
N ILE A 73 6.61 2.27 9.95
CA ILE A 73 6.37 1.87 11.34
C ILE A 73 5.92 0.40 11.37
N GLU A 74 6.33 -0.35 12.39
CA GLU A 74 6.03 -1.79 12.52
C GLU A 74 4.64 -2.06 13.10
N GLU A 75 4.15 -1.16 13.96
CA GLU A 75 2.89 -1.32 14.69
C GLU A 75 2.13 0.01 14.81
N GLU A 76 0.82 -0.10 15.06
CA GLU A 76 -0.01 1.07 15.34
C GLU A 76 0.52 1.84 16.56
N SER A 77 0.51 3.16 16.47
CA SER A 77 0.99 4.03 17.54
C SER A 77 0.02 5.17 17.79
N ASP A 78 -0.19 5.50 19.07
CA ASP A 78 -0.91 6.71 19.48
C ASP A 78 -0.02 7.97 19.43
N SER A 79 1.30 7.80 19.44
CA SER A 79 2.28 8.89 19.37
C SER A 79 2.57 9.32 17.94
N VAL A 80 2.42 8.42 16.97
CA VAL A 80 2.56 8.71 15.53
C VAL A 80 1.17 8.63 14.91
N LYS A 81 0.58 9.78 14.58
CA LYS A 81 -0.77 9.83 13.98
C LYS A 81 -0.77 9.97 12.46
N ASN A 82 0.32 10.50 11.89
CA ASN A 82 0.43 10.73 10.46
C ASN A 82 0.90 9.47 9.71
N TYR A 83 0.16 8.37 9.86
CA TYR A 83 0.42 7.14 9.12
C TYR A 83 -0.76 6.70 8.29
N ILE A 84 -0.44 6.01 7.20
CA ILE A 84 -1.39 5.29 6.36
C ILE A 84 -1.17 3.79 6.53
N GLN A 85 -2.26 3.04 6.55
CA GLN A 85 -2.25 1.58 6.47
C GLN A 85 -2.98 1.16 5.19
N PHE A 86 -2.33 0.39 4.32
CA PHE A 86 -3.02 -0.28 3.21
C PHE A 86 -3.81 -1.47 3.76
N LEU A 87 -5.14 -1.41 3.69
CA LEU A 87 -6.00 -2.50 4.13
C LEU A 87 -6.22 -3.51 3.01
N ASP A 88 -6.33 -3.04 1.77
CA ASP A 88 -6.44 -3.88 0.59
C ASP A 88 -5.69 -3.27 -0.60
N LEU A 89 -5.17 -4.14 -1.46
CA LEU A 89 -4.47 -3.77 -2.67
C LEU A 89 -4.54 -4.95 -3.64
N ASP A 90 -5.33 -4.79 -4.70
CA ASP A 90 -5.45 -5.74 -5.81
C ASP A 90 -4.84 -5.11 -7.06
N ILE A 91 -3.88 -5.81 -7.67
CA ILE A 91 -3.11 -5.29 -8.80
C ILE A 91 -3.28 -6.26 -9.97
N GLY A 92 -3.96 -5.79 -11.01
CA GLY A 92 -4.05 -6.44 -12.32
C GLY A 92 -3.03 -5.88 -13.32
N GLU A 93 -3.20 -6.25 -14.59
CA GLU A 93 -2.29 -5.82 -15.66
C GLU A 93 -2.39 -4.32 -15.97
N ASP A 94 -3.62 -3.79 -16.04
CA ASP A 94 -3.92 -2.41 -16.43
C ASP A 94 -4.73 -1.64 -15.38
N LYS A 95 -5.08 -2.26 -14.26
CA LYS A 95 -5.90 -1.68 -13.18
C LYS A 95 -5.39 -2.12 -11.83
N ALA A 96 -5.52 -1.25 -10.84
CA ALA A 96 -5.32 -1.58 -9.44
C ALA A 96 -6.47 -1.00 -8.62
N GLU A 97 -6.94 -1.73 -7.62
CA GLU A 97 -7.90 -1.24 -6.63
C GLU A 97 -7.21 -1.22 -5.26
N PHE A 98 -7.46 -0.17 -4.48
CA PHE A 98 -6.85 -0.03 -3.16
C PHE A 98 -7.86 0.44 -2.12
N GLU A 99 -7.60 0.03 -0.89
CA GLU A 99 -8.25 0.53 0.31
C GLU A 99 -7.18 0.87 1.32
N LEU A 100 -7.20 2.10 1.82
CA LEU A 100 -6.26 2.57 2.83
C LEU A 100 -6.98 3.28 3.97
N TYR A 101 -6.41 3.18 5.15
CA TYR A 101 -6.85 3.91 6.34
C TYR A 101 -5.79 4.94 6.70
N TYR A 102 -6.21 6.21 6.78
CA TYR A 102 -5.38 7.32 7.21
C TYR A 102 -5.70 7.68 8.66
N LYS A 103 -4.75 7.40 9.56
CA LYS A 103 -4.97 7.52 11.00
C LYS A 103 -5.21 8.95 11.45
N MET A 104 -4.53 9.93 10.85
CA MET A 104 -4.57 11.32 11.31
C MET A 104 -5.99 11.91 11.26
N GLU A 105 -6.74 11.55 10.21
CA GLU A 105 -8.12 11.99 9.98
C GLU A 105 -9.15 10.93 10.37
N ASN A 106 -8.70 9.74 10.83
CA ASN A 106 -9.54 8.54 11.01
C ASN A 106 -10.39 8.23 9.77
N MET A 107 -9.79 8.32 8.59
CA MET A 107 -10.51 8.25 7.33
C MET A 107 -10.15 6.99 6.55
N LEU A 108 -11.18 6.34 6.00
CA LEU A 108 -11.04 5.24 5.05
C LEU A 108 -11.14 5.79 3.62
N ILE A 109 -10.14 5.50 2.80
CA ILE A 109 -10.10 5.91 1.39
C ILE A 109 -10.09 4.66 0.53
N LYS A 110 -10.98 4.61 -0.45
CA LYS A 110 -11.00 3.58 -1.49
C LYS A 110 -10.83 4.25 -2.83
N GLY A 111 -10.04 3.64 -3.71
CA GLY A 111 -9.80 4.19 -5.03
C GLY A 111 -9.34 3.13 -6.01
N ARG A 112 -9.20 3.57 -7.26
CA ARG A 112 -8.66 2.76 -8.34
C ARG A 112 -7.59 3.53 -9.08
N LEU A 113 -6.61 2.80 -9.58
CA LEU A 113 -5.64 3.29 -10.54
C LEU A 113 -5.82 2.55 -11.86
N LYS A 114 -5.46 3.22 -12.94
CA LYS A 114 -5.36 2.63 -14.28
C LYS A 114 -3.96 2.84 -14.83
N ARG A 115 -3.43 1.83 -15.53
CA ARG A 115 -2.16 1.94 -16.24
C ARG A 115 -2.38 2.57 -17.61
N LEU A 116 -1.87 3.78 -17.80
CA LEU A 116 -1.94 4.55 -19.04
C LEU A 116 -0.52 4.87 -19.48
N ASP A 117 -0.18 4.51 -20.71
CA ASP A 117 1.16 4.70 -21.29
C ASP A 117 2.31 4.15 -20.42
N GLY A 118 2.05 3.03 -19.73
CA GLY A 118 3.00 2.38 -18.83
C GLY A 118 3.06 2.95 -17.41
N GLN A 119 2.29 4.01 -17.11
CA GLN A 119 2.28 4.66 -15.80
C GLN A 119 0.93 4.48 -15.10
N TRP A 120 0.96 4.26 -13.79
CA TRP A 120 -0.25 4.20 -12.96
C TRP A 120 -0.78 5.62 -12.69
N GLN A 121 -2.07 5.83 -12.90
CA GLN A 121 -2.75 7.10 -12.68
C GLN A 121 -4.11 6.88 -12.01
N GLY A 122 -4.59 7.85 -11.23
CA GLY A 122 -5.93 7.79 -10.62
C GLY A 122 -7.03 7.63 -11.67
N ASP A 123 -7.88 6.62 -11.50
CA ASP A 123 -9.07 6.41 -12.33
C ASP A 123 -10.23 7.18 -11.71
N ALA A 124 -10.62 8.29 -12.36
CA ALA A 124 -11.64 9.23 -11.87
C ALA A 124 -13.07 8.72 -12.02
#